data_AF-A0A6C0B3A9-F1
#
_entry.id   AF-A0A6C0B3A9-F1
#
_cell.length_a   1.000
_cell.length_b   1.000
_cell.length_c   1.000
_cell.angle_alpha   90.00
_cell.angle_beta   90.00
_cell.angle_gamma   90.00
#
_symmetry.space_group_name_H-M   'P 1'
#
loop_
_entity.id
_entity.type
_entity.pdbx_description
1 polymer ?
#
loop_
_entity_poly.entity_id
_entity_poly.type
_entity_poly.pdbx_seq_one_letter_code
_entity_poly.pdbx_strand_id
1 'polypeptide(L)'
;MFLFVGITLGAVIAAIFMYGINQAKYVQDNWSEMRCNPAFMLLPIVVDVGVDVGTNFMNCTTKSFSDYAGLAMDGMNSQMSVVGDSLGSISSAMEDMRGMMGATRGGFMMVFQMVFGKIQNLMSSMQYLMIRIRTLMGRIVGVFASVIYAFYAGEQTAEAAKNSPIGKFAGL
;
A
#
# COMPACT_ATOMS: atom_id res chain seq x y z
N MET A 1 -86.58 29.08 8.68
CA MET A 1 -85.89 28.98 7.37
C MET A 1 -84.75 29.99 7.23
N PHE A 2 -84.99 31.30 7.42
CA PHE A 2 -83.94 32.34 7.30
C PHE A 2 -82.75 32.21 8.28
N LEU A 3 -82.97 31.79 9.53
CA LEU A 3 -81.90 31.58 10.52
C LEU A 3 -80.95 30.43 10.14
N PHE A 4 -81.47 29.35 9.54
CA PHE A 4 -80.66 28.20 9.12
C PHE A 4 -79.76 28.54 7.93
N VAL A 5 -80.29 29.32 6.98
CA VAL A 5 -79.53 29.83 5.82
C VAL A 5 -78.44 30.81 6.28
N GLY A 6 -78.72 31.66 7.26
CA GLY A 6 -77.72 32.59 7.81
C GLY A 6 -76.56 31.89 8.52
N ILE A 7 -76.82 30.87 9.34
CA ILE A 7 -75.78 30.14 10.07
C ILE A 7 -74.92 29.31 9.12
N THR A 8 -75.52 28.67 8.12
CA THR A 8 -74.78 27.89 7.12
C THR A 8 -73.92 28.77 6.23
N LEU A 9 -74.41 29.93 5.78
CA LEU A 9 -73.58 30.92 5.07
C LEU A 9 -72.44 31.45 5.94
N GLY A 10 -72.69 31.75 7.21
CA GLY A 10 -71.66 32.18 8.15
C GLY A 10 -70.57 31.12 8.37
N ALA A 11 -70.95 29.84 8.50
CA ALA A 11 -70.02 28.74 8.64
C ALA A 11 -69.16 28.52 7.37
N VAL A 12 -69.77 28.67 6.18
CA VAL A 12 -69.04 28.58 4.90
C VAL A 12 -68.03 29.71 4.77
N ILE A 13 -68.41 30.94 5.12
CA ILE A 13 -67.49 32.10 5.08
C ILE A 13 -66.34 31.90 6.07
N ALA A 14 -66.62 31.45 7.30
CA ALA A 14 -65.59 31.19 8.31
C ALA A 14 -64.63 30.06 7.88
N ALA A 15 -65.13 28.99 7.26
CA ALA A 15 -64.31 27.89 6.77
C ALA A 15 -63.35 28.34 5.65
N ILE A 16 -63.83 29.18 4.72
CA ILE A 16 -63.02 29.75 3.64
C ILE A 16 -61.91 30.65 4.21
N PHE A 17 -62.25 31.50 5.20
CA PHE A 17 -61.27 32.36 5.86
C PHE A 17 -60.15 31.57 6.56
N MET A 18 -60.52 30.51 7.31
CA MET A 18 -59.54 29.67 8.01
C MET A 18 -58.63 28.90 7.04
N TYR A 19 -59.16 28.46 5.90
CA TYR A 19 -58.37 27.79 4.87
C TYR A 19 -57.35 28.73 4.22
N GLY A 20 -57.75 29.97 3.92
CA GLY A 20 -56.85 30.98 3.35
C GLY A 20 -55.66 31.32 4.24
N ILE A 21 -55.89 31.43 5.56
CA ILE A 21 -54.82 31.75 6.53
C ILE A 21 -53.82 30.59 6.66
N ASN A 22 -54.29 29.34 6.62
CA ASN A 22 -53.40 28.17 6.70
C ASN A 22 -52.49 28.05 5.47
N GLN A 23 -53.01 28.35 4.27
CA GLN A 23 -52.21 28.35 3.04
C GLN A 23 -51.18 29.49 3.03
N ALA A 24 -51.54 30.67 3.53
CA ALA A 24 -50.60 31.78 3.67
C ALA A 24 -49.44 31.43 4.62
N LYS A 25 -49.72 30.73 5.73
CA LYS A 25 -48.67 30.24 6.65
C LYS A 25 -47.74 29.23 6.01
N TYR A 26 -48.27 28.26 5.27
CA TYR A 26 -47.45 27.29 4.54
C TYR A 26 -46.49 27.96 3.56
N VAL A 27 -46.94 29.03 2.92
CA VAL A 27 -46.14 29.82 1.98
C VAL A 27 -45.07 30.66 2.70
N GLN A 28 -45.37 31.22 3.85
CA GLN A 28 -44.38 31.91 4.69
C GLN A 28 -43.29 30.95 5.19
N ASP A 29 -43.66 29.73 5.61
CA ASP A 29 -42.72 28.74 6.15
C ASP A 29 -41.74 28.21 5.08
N ASN A 30 -42.18 28.09 3.83
CA ASN A 30 -41.37 27.56 2.71
C ASN A 30 -40.95 28.64 1.69
N TRP A 31 -40.92 29.91 2.12
CA TRP A 31 -40.74 31.06 1.24
C TRP A 31 -39.41 31.04 0.46
N SER A 32 -38.32 30.55 1.06
CA SER A 32 -36.98 30.57 0.44
C SER A 32 -36.87 29.70 -0.83
N GLU A 33 -37.71 28.68 -0.94
CA GLU A 33 -37.77 27.75 -2.07
C GLU A 33 -38.78 28.23 -3.12
N MET A 34 -39.94 28.75 -2.69
CA MET A 34 -41.03 29.15 -3.60
C MET A 34 -40.89 30.58 -4.16
N ARG A 35 -40.04 31.43 -3.58
CA ARG A 35 -39.87 32.84 -4.01
C ARG A 35 -39.44 33.06 -5.47
N CYS A 36 -38.81 32.06 -6.08
CA CYS A 36 -38.38 32.12 -7.49
C CYS A 36 -39.40 31.55 -8.48
N ASN A 37 -40.53 31.02 -8.01
CA ASN A 37 -41.59 30.54 -8.88
C ASN A 37 -42.46 31.74 -9.33
N PRO A 38 -42.68 31.94 -10.65
CA PRO A 38 -43.42 33.09 -11.19
C PRO A 38 -44.83 33.26 -10.61
N ALA A 39 -45.48 32.18 -10.17
CA ALA A 39 -46.80 32.24 -9.56
C ALA A 39 -46.82 32.93 -8.19
N PHE A 40 -45.71 32.91 -7.45
CA PHE A 40 -45.61 33.45 -6.08
C PHE A 40 -44.77 34.73 -5.99
N MET A 41 -44.17 35.17 -7.11
CA MET A 41 -43.34 36.38 -7.15
C MET A 41 -44.13 37.65 -6.81
N LEU A 42 -45.40 37.71 -7.23
CA LEU A 42 -46.34 38.82 -6.97
C LEU A 42 -47.16 38.63 -5.68
N LEU A 43 -46.99 37.50 -4.99
CA LEU A 43 -47.69 37.22 -3.75
C LEU A 43 -47.48 38.28 -2.64
N PRO A 44 -46.31 38.96 -2.52
CA PRO A 44 -46.13 40.01 -1.55
C PRO A 44 -47.04 41.24 -1.74
N ILE A 45 -47.73 41.34 -2.88
CA ILE A 45 -48.75 42.37 -3.13
C ILE A 45 -50.05 42.05 -2.36
N VAL A 46 -50.34 40.78 -2.15
CA VAL A 46 -51.64 40.28 -1.67
C VAL A 46 -51.56 39.74 -0.24
N VAL A 47 -50.39 39.26 0.16
CA VAL A 47 -50.12 38.66 1.47
C VAL A 47 -48.90 39.32 2.08
N ASP A 48 -49.01 39.75 3.34
CA ASP A 48 -47.89 40.33 4.07
C ASP A 48 -46.88 39.24 4.43
N VAL A 49 -45.90 39.04 3.55
CA VAL A 49 -44.80 38.09 3.70
C VAL A 49 -43.52 38.76 4.22
N GLY A 50 -43.60 40.02 4.68
CA GLY A 50 -42.48 40.75 5.27
C GLY A 50 -41.40 41.20 4.28
N VAL A 51 -41.63 41.09 2.97
CA VAL A 51 -40.74 41.57 1.90
C VAL A 51 -41.54 42.24 0.80
N ASP A 52 -41.02 43.30 0.20
CA ASP A 52 -41.64 43.94 -0.97
C ASP A 52 -41.37 43.13 -2.26
N VAL A 53 -42.19 43.33 -3.30
CA VAL A 53 -42.04 42.69 -4.62
C VAL A 53 -40.66 42.97 -5.23
N GLY A 54 -40.16 44.22 -5.10
CA GLY A 54 -38.84 44.59 -5.58
C GLY A 54 -37.73 43.86 -4.84
N THR A 55 -37.85 43.77 -3.51
CA THR A 55 -36.91 43.03 -2.65
C THR A 55 -36.95 41.52 -2.94
N ASN A 56 -38.14 40.97 -3.22
CA ASN A 56 -38.32 39.57 -3.58
C ASN A 56 -37.65 39.23 -4.92
N PHE A 57 -37.80 40.10 -5.92
CA PHE A 57 -37.13 39.97 -7.21
C PHE A 57 -35.61 40.00 -7.06
N MET A 58 -35.08 40.93 -6.26
CA MET A 58 -33.63 41.01 -6.00
C MET A 58 -33.10 39.77 -5.27
N ASN A 59 -33.83 39.26 -4.28
CA ASN A 59 -33.46 38.06 -3.55
C ASN A 59 -33.51 36.79 -4.41
N CYS A 60 -34.49 36.67 -5.31
CA CYS A 60 -34.56 35.56 -6.25
C CYS A 60 -33.44 35.64 -7.28
N THR A 61 -33.18 36.82 -7.83
CA THR A 61 -32.10 37.06 -8.79
C THR A 61 -30.74 36.70 -8.17
N THR A 62 -30.52 37.11 -6.92
CA THR A 62 -29.29 36.81 -6.17
C THR A 62 -29.13 35.31 -5.90
N LYS A 63 -30.21 34.61 -5.52
CA LYS A 63 -30.19 33.15 -5.37
C LYS A 63 -29.91 32.44 -6.69
N SER A 64 -30.54 32.89 -7.78
CA SER A 64 -30.32 32.32 -9.12
C SER A 64 -28.87 32.49 -9.58
N PHE A 65 -28.25 33.64 -9.31
CA PHE A 65 -26.82 33.85 -9.56
C PHE A 65 -25.93 32.96 -8.67
N SER A 66 -26.29 32.79 -7.39
CA SER A 66 -25.56 31.89 -6.48
C SER A 66 -25.64 30.43 -6.94
N ASP A 67 -26.80 29.97 -7.39
CA ASP A 67 -27.00 28.60 -7.86
C ASP A 67 -26.24 28.35 -9.17
N TYR A 68 -26.20 29.34 -10.08
CA TYR A 68 -25.36 29.29 -11.28
C TYR A 68 -23.86 29.30 -10.96
N ALA A 69 -23.43 30.12 -9.99
CA ALA A 69 -22.05 30.14 -9.54
C ALA A 69 -21.65 28.80 -8.91
N GLY A 70 -22.56 28.17 -8.16
CA GLY A 70 -22.38 26.82 -7.61
C GLY A 70 -22.17 25.77 -8.71
N LEU A 71 -23.05 25.76 -9.72
CA LEU A 71 -22.91 24.87 -10.89
C LEU A 71 -21.60 25.07 -11.65
N ALA A 72 -21.13 26.31 -11.78
CA ALA A 72 -19.85 26.61 -12.42
C ALA A 72 -18.65 26.16 -11.55
N MET A 73 -18.71 26.39 -10.24
CA MET A 73 -17.68 25.96 -9.29
C MET A 73 -17.59 24.44 -9.18
N ASP A 74 -18.72 23.73 -9.25
CA ASP A 74 -18.75 22.26 -9.28
C ASP A 74 -18.04 21.69 -10.51
N GLY A 75 -18.24 22.32 -11.68
CA GLY A 75 -17.50 21.97 -12.89
C GLY A 75 -15.99 22.17 -12.74
N MET A 76 -15.57 23.26 -12.08
CA MET A 76 -14.15 23.54 -11.83
C MET A 76 -13.54 22.58 -10.79
N ASN A 77 -14.28 22.26 -9.73
CA ASN A 77 -13.86 21.28 -8.71
C ASN A 77 -13.72 19.87 -9.30
N SER A 78 -14.63 19.47 -10.19
CA SER A 78 -14.53 18.19 -10.91
C SER A 78 -13.27 18.12 -11.77
N GLN A 79 -12.92 19.19 -12.49
CA GLN A 79 -11.67 19.24 -13.26
C GLN A 79 -10.43 19.23 -12.35
N MET A 80 -10.48 19.89 -11.20
CA MET A 80 -9.40 19.88 -10.22
C MET A 80 -9.18 18.48 -9.61
N SER A 81 -10.26 17.69 -9.44
CA SER A 81 -10.16 16.28 -9.02
C SER A 81 -9.38 15.46 -10.04
N VAL A 82 -9.68 15.61 -11.34
CA VAL A 82 -8.95 14.88 -12.40
C VAL A 82 -7.47 15.25 -12.42
N VAL A 83 -7.13 16.51 -12.18
CA VAL A 83 -5.74 16.96 -12.05
C VAL A 83 -5.08 16.35 -10.81
N GLY A 84 -5.78 16.32 -9.67
CA GLY A 84 -5.33 15.68 -8.44
C GLY A 84 -5.05 14.18 -8.62
N ASP A 85 -5.97 13.46 -9.26
CA ASP A 85 -5.83 12.03 -9.53
C ASP A 85 -4.67 11.75 -10.48
N SER A 86 -4.51 12.58 -11.51
CA SER A 86 -3.37 12.49 -12.45
C SER A 86 -2.05 12.70 -11.73
N LEU A 87 -1.95 13.71 -10.86
CA LEU A 87 -0.75 13.95 -10.03
C LEU A 87 -0.49 12.79 -9.05
N GLY A 88 -1.53 12.22 -8.46
CA GLY A 88 -1.44 11.04 -7.61
C GLY A 88 -0.87 9.83 -8.37
N SER A 89 -1.36 9.58 -9.58
CA SER A 89 -0.86 8.49 -10.44
C SER A 89 0.61 8.68 -10.82
N ILE A 90 1.05 9.92 -11.08
CA ILE A 90 2.45 10.24 -11.36
C ILE A 90 3.33 9.97 -10.13
N SER A 91 2.88 10.38 -8.94
CA SER A 91 3.60 10.13 -7.70
C SER A 91 3.76 8.64 -7.43
N SER A 92 2.70 7.85 -7.61
CA SER A 92 2.74 6.39 -7.49
C SER A 92 3.73 5.78 -8.48
N ALA A 93 3.68 6.18 -9.75
CA ALA A 93 4.61 5.68 -10.76
C ALA A 93 6.08 6.02 -10.44
N MET A 94 6.35 7.18 -9.84
CA MET A 94 7.69 7.54 -9.38
C MET A 94 8.15 6.69 -8.18
N GLU A 95 7.25 6.39 -7.25
CA GLU A 95 7.52 5.50 -6.13
C GLU A 95 7.78 4.07 -6.60
N ASP A 96 6.96 3.55 -7.51
CA ASP A 96 7.13 2.24 -8.13
C ASP A 96 8.45 2.15 -8.90
N MET A 97 8.84 3.19 -9.64
CA MET A 97 10.13 3.24 -10.33
C MET A 97 11.30 3.18 -9.33
N ARG A 98 11.22 3.89 -8.20
CA ARG A 98 12.22 3.81 -7.13
C ARG A 98 12.24 2.41 -6.49
N GLY A 99 11.08 1.82 -6.26
CA GLY A 99 10.93 0.45 -5.76
C GLY A 99 11.57 -0.57 -6.70
N MET A 100 11.32 -0.46 -8.01
CA MET A 100 11.91 -1.33 -9.02
C MET A 100 13.44 -1.17 -9.11
N MET A 101 13.97 0.05 -9.02
CA MET A 101 15.42 0.27 -8.95
C MET A 101 16.02 -0.36 -7.70
N GLY A 102 15.34 -0.25 -6.55
CA GLY A 102 15.74 -0.91 -5.31
C GLY A 102 15.75 -2.44 -5.43
N ALA A 103 14.66 -3.02 -5.94
CA ALA A 103 14.53 -4.45 -6.17
C ALA A 103 15.56 -4.98 -7.16
N THR A 104 15.84 -4.24 -8.25
CA THR A 104 16.85 -4.59 -9.24
C THR A 104 18.24 -4.63 -8.59
N ARG A 105 18.63 -3.57 -7.86
CA ARG A 105 19.91 -3.53 -7.13
C ARG A 105 20.02 -4.65 -6.09
N GLY A 106 18.94 -4.91 -5.34
CA GLY A 106 18.87 -6.00 -4.37
C GLY A 106 19.04 -7.37 -5.02
N GLY A 107 18.36 -7.61 -6.15
CA GLY A 107 18.48 -8.84 -6.95
C GLY A 107 19.89 -9.04 -7.49
N PHE A 108 20.52 -8.00 -8.04
CA PHE A 108 21.92 -8.08 -8.48
C PHE A 108 22.86 -8.42 -7.31
N MET A 109 22.73 -7.76 -6.16
CA MET A 109 23.56 -8.06 -4.99
C MET A 109 23.37 -9.49 -4.49
N MET A 110 22.14 -10.02 -4.51
CA MET A 110 21.86 -11.42 -4.16
C MET A 110 22.61 -12.39 -5.09
N VAL A 111 22.59 -12.14 -6.40
CA VAL A 111 23.32 -12.97 -7.37
C VAL A 111 24.82 -12.92 -7.10
N PHE A 112 25.39 -11.73 -6.88
CA PHE A 112 26.80 -11.60 -6.51
C PHE A 112 27.14 -12.38 -5.24
N GLN A 113 26.34 -12.26 -4.18
CA GLN A 113 26.54 -13.01 -2.94
C GLN A 113 26.47 -14.52 -3.15
N MET A 114 25.53 -15.01 -3.95
CA MET A 114 25.43 -16.44 -4.27
C MET A 114 26.66 -16.95 -5.04
N VAL A 115 27.15 -16.19 -6.02
CA VAL A 115 28.35 -16.55 -6.79
C VAL A 115 29.58 -16.57 -5.89
N PHE A 116 29.80 -15.51 -5.12
CA PHE A 116 30.93 -15.46 -4.17
C PHE A 116 30.82 -16.54 -3.09
N GLY A 117 29.62 -16.86 -2.60
CA GLY A 117 29.39 -17.96 -1.68
C GLY A 117 29.76 -19.33 -2.28
N LYS A 118 29.42 -19.56 -3.55
CA LYS A 118 29.87 -20.78 -4.26
C LYS A 118 31.38 -20.83 -4.46
N ILE A 119 32.01 -19.70 -4.79
CA ILE A 119 33.49 -19.60 -4.91
C ILE A 119 34.15 -19.91 -3.56
N GLN A 120 33.64 -19.38 -2.46
CA GLN A 120 34.17 -19.67 -1.12
C GLN A 120 34.07 -21.16 -0.77
N ASN A 121 32.94 -21.79 -1.09
CA ASN A 121 32.78 -23.24 -0.87
C ASN A 121 33.75 -24.06 -1.74
N LEU A 122 33.92 -23.67 -3.00
CA LEU A 122 34.90 -24.30 -3.90
C LEU A 122 36.33 -24.16 -3.36
N MET A 123 36.71 -22.98 -2.88
CA MET A 123 38.04 -22.74 -2.29
C MET A 123 38.28 -23.62 -1.07
N SER A 124 37.29 -23.77 -0.19
CA SER A 124 37.36 -24.68 0.96
C SER A 124 37.52 -26.15 0.51
N SER A 125 36.74 -26.57 -0.48
CA SER A 125 36.85 -27.92 -1.06
C SER A 125 38.23 -28.19 -1.66
N MET A 126 38.80 -27.22 -2.38
CA MET A 126 40.15 -27.32 -2.95
C MET A 126 41.23 -27.40 -1.87
N GLN A 127 41.12 -26.61 -0.79
CA GLN A 127 42.03 -26.70 0.35
C GLN A 127 41.96 -28.08 1.03
N TYR A 128 40.76 -28.61 1.24
CA TYR A 128 40.57 -29.95 1.80
C TYR A 128 41.23 -31.04 0.93
N LEU A 129 41.06 -30.95 -0.39
CA LEU A 129 41.70 -31.86 -1.34
C LEU A 129 43.23 -31.79 -1.24
N MET A 130 43.80 -30.58 -1.19
CA MET A 130 45.25 -30.40 -1.03
C MET A 130 45.77 -30.97 0.30
N ILE A 131 45.04 -30.77 1.40
CA ILE A 131 45.41 -31.36 2.70
C ILE A 131 45.42 -32.89 2.60
N ARG A 132 44.39 -33.47 2.00
CA ARG A 132 44.29 -34.93 1.83
C ARG A 132 45.42 -35.49 0.98
N ILE A 133 45.81 -34.80 -0.10
CA ILE A 133 46.97 -35.18 -0.91
C ILE A 133 48.26 -35.13 -0.08
N ARG A 134 48.49 -34.08 0.70
CA ARG A 134 49.66 -33.99 1.60
C ARG A 134 49.68 -35.12 2.63
N THR A 135 48.53 -35.45 3.22
CA THR A 135 48.43 -36.58 4.16
C THR A 135 48.70 -37.92 3.48
N LEU A 136 48.22 -38.13 2.26
CA LEU A 136 48.50 -39.34 1.49
C LEU A 136 50.00 -39.47 1.20
N MET A 137 50.65 -38.38 0.78
CA MET A 137 52.10 -38.36 0.58
C MET A 137 52.86 -38.68 1.88
N GLY A 138 52.43 -38.12 3.02
CA GLY A 138 53.01 -38.44 4.33
C GLY A 138 52.87 -39.92 4.70
N ARG A 139 51.73 -40.54 4.40
CA ARG A 139 51.52 -41.99 4.62
C ARG A 139 52.42 -42.83 3.73
N ILE A 140 52.57 -42.46 2.46
CA ILE A 140 53.46 -43.16 1.52
C ILE A 140 54.90 -43.13 2.06
N VAL A 141 55.41 -41.95 2.44
CA VAL A 141 56.75 -41.81 3.03
C VAL A 141 56.87 -42.62 4.33
N GLY A 142 55.85 -42.61 5.19
CA GLY A 142 55.83 -43.40 6.42
C GLY A 142 55.92 -44.91 6.19
N VAL A 143 55.24 -45.43 5.16
CA VAL A 143 55.32 -46.86 4.77
C VAL A 143 56.71 -47.19 4.22
N PHE A 144 57.28 -46.34 3.37
CA PHE A 144 58.64 -46.57 2.89
C PHE A 144 59.67 -46.55 4.03
N ALA A 145 59.55 -45.60 4.96
CA ALA A 145 60.42 -45.53 6.12
C ALA A 145 60.28 -46.79 7.02
N SER A 146 59.06 -47.27 7.28
CA SER A 146 58.86 -48.46 8.11
C SER A 146 59.47 -49.71 7.46
N VAL A 147 59.37 -49.85 6.14
CA VAL A 147 60.03 -50.92 5.39
C VAL A 147 61.55 -50.84 5.52
N ILE A 148 62.15 -49.66 5.34
CA ILE A 148 63.60 -49.47 5.49
C ILE A 148 64.07 -49.81 6.90
N TYR A 149 63.37 -49.32 7.94
CA TYR A 149 63.72 -49.63 9.32
C TYR A 149 63.53 -51.11 9.66
N ALA A 150 62.54 -51.79 9.07
CA ALA A 150 62.35 -53.23 9.24
C ALA A 150 63.53 -54.03 8.65
N PHE A 151 64.03 -53.66 7.46
CA PHE A 151 65.23 -54.28 6.88
C PHE A 151 66.46 -54.03 7.76
N TYR A 152 66.68 -52.79 8.20
CA TYR A 152 67.81 -52.44 9.07
C TYR A 152 67.75 -53.18 10.43
N ALA A 153 66.55 -53.37 10.99
CA ALA A 153 66.35 -54.18 12.19
C ALA A 153 66.59 -55.68 11.92
N GLY A 154 66.19 -56.18 10.74
CA GLY A 154 66.46 -57.55 10.29
C GLY A 154 67.96 -57.86 10.20
N GLU A 155 68.76 -56.96 9.64
CA GLU A 155 70.22 -57.12 9.59
C GLU A 155 70.86 -57.13 10.99
N GLN A 156 70.49 -56.16 11.85
CA GLN A 156 71.02 -56.13 13.22
C GLN A 156 70.62 -57.35 14.06
N THR A 157 69.39 -57.85 13.89
CA THR A 157 68.94 -59.05 14.60
C THR A 157 69.65 -60.30 14.08
N ALA A 158 69.94 -60.39 12.77
CA ALA A 158 70.76 -61.47 12.22
C ALA A 158 72.20 -61.43 12.78
N GLU A 159 72.82 -60.26 12.85
CA GLU A 159 74.16 -60.08 13.43
C GLU A 159 74.18 -60.38 14.94
N ALA A 160 73.16 -59.93 15.68
CA ALA A 160 73.00 -60.24 17.10
C ALA A 160 72.74 -61.73 17.37
N ALA A 161 71.97 -62.41 16.51
CA ALA A 161 71.71 -63.84 16.59
C ALA A 161 72.97 -64.67 16.32
N LYS A 162 73.80 -64.26 15.34
CA LYS A 162 75.11 -64.87 15.09
C LYS A 162 76.06 -64.69 16.29
N ASN A 163 76.04 -63.51 16.92
CA ASN A 163 76.87 -63.22 18.08
C ASN A 163 76.32 -63.76 19.42
N SER A 164 75.09 -64.27 19.44
CA SER A 164 74.45 -64.90 20.59
C SER A 164 75.14 -66.21 20.98
N PRO A 165 75.14 -66.60 22.27
CA PRO A 165 75.70 -67.88 22.72
C PRO A 165 75.20 -69.07 21.88
N ILE A 166 73.89 -69.11 21.59
CA ILE A 166 73.25 -70.18 20.83
C ILE A 166 73.72 -70.22 19.36
N GLY A 167 73.95 -69.07 18.72
CA GLY A 167 74.43 -68.99 17.34
C GLY A 167 75.87 -69.49 17.18
N LYS A 168 76.74 -69.17 18.15
CA LYS A 168 78.11 -69.68 18.20
C LYS A 168 78.18 -71.19 18.45
N PHE A 169 77.23 -71.77 19.18
CA PHE A 169 77.15 -73.23 19.39
C PHE A 169 76.62 -73.98 18.15
N ALA A 170 75.78 -73.36 17.31
CA ALA A 170 75.15 -73.99 16.15
C ALA A 170 75.96 -73.89 14.83
N GLY A 171 77.08 -73.15 14.82
CA GLY A 171 78.00 -73.09 13.66
C GLY A 171 77.52 -72.22 12.48
N LEU A 172 76.82 -71.10 12.76
CA LEU A 172 76.43 -70.06 11.79
C LEU A 172 77.39 -68.84 11.82
#